data_AF-A0A1S1REI3-F1
#
_entry.id   AF-A0A1S1REI3-F1
#
_cell.length_a   1.000
_cell.length_b   1.000
_cell.length_c   1.000
_cell.angle_alpha   90.00
_cell.angle_beta   90.00
_cell.angle_gamma   90.00
#
_symmetry.space_group_name_H-M   'P 1'
#
loop_
_entity.id
_entity.type
_entity.pdbx_description
1 polymer ?
#
loop_
_entity_poly.entity_id
_entity_poly.type
_entity_poly.pdbx_seq_one_letter_code
_entity_poly.pdbx_strand_id
1 'polypeptide(L)' 'MALTHVTPDFATDDVYRGQGIPATVRSRSEVERFFDGLDLVEPWVQSVHRWRPDDTSGPDGPADAEVNVYGALTRVP' A
#
# COMPACT_ATOMS: atom_id res chain seq x y z
N MET A 1 -5.63 -13.46 4.23
CA MET A 1 -5.38 -12.32 5.14
C MET A 1 -5.38 -11.05 4.30
N ALA A 2 -5.66 -9.89 4.90
CA ALA A 2 -5.55 -8.59 4.24
C ALA A 2 -4.66 -7.66 5.08
N LEU A 3 -3.78 -6.91 4.42
CA LEU A 3 -2.92 -5.91 5.05
C LEU A 3 -2.89 -4.64 4.20
N THR A 4 -2.99 -3.49 4.85
CA THR A 4 -2.66 -2.19 4.29
C THR A 4 -1.56 -1.55 5.13
N HIS A 5 -0.60 -0.88 4.50
CA HIS A 5 0.51 -0.26 5.22
C HIS A 5 0.98 1.03 4.57
N VAL A 6 1.24 2.04 5.40
CA VAL A 6 1.77 3.33 4.96
C VAL A 6 3.23 3.19 4.52
N THR A 7 3.58 3.89 3.44
CA THR A 7 4.89 3.82 2.81
C THR A 7 5.47 5.20 2.53
N PRO A 8 6.81 5.36 2.60
CA PRO A 8 7.46 6.60 2.15
C PRO A 8 7.67 6.63 0.62
N ASP A 9 7.30 5.57 -0.11
CA ASP A 9 7.70 5.38 -1.52
C ASP A 9 7.00 6.34 -2.51
N PHE A 10 5.89 6.98 -2.11
CA PHE A 10 5.05 7.77 -3.03
C PHE A 10 4.88 9.23 -2.63
N ALA A 11 4.50 9.48 -1.37
CA ALA A 11 4.29 10.83 -0.87
C ALA A 11 5.58 11.38 -0.27
N THR A 12 5.84 12.67 -0.48
CA THR A 12 6.88 13.42 0.23
C THR A 12 6.57 13.38 1.73
N ASP A 13 7.34 12.56 2.44
CA ASP A 13 7.20 12.21 3.85
C ASP A 13 7.15 13.43 4.77
N ASP A 14 5.99 13.73 5.39
CA ASP A 14 5.95 14.35 6.73
C ASP A 14 4.57 14.45 7.44
N VAL A 15 3.46 13.91 6.92
CA VAL A 15 2.15 14.14 7.61
C VAL A 15 2.13 13.56 9.03
N TYR A 16 2.61 12.33 9.24
CA TYR A 16 2.62 11.71 10.57
C TYR A 16 3.74 12.26 11.47
N ARG A 17 4.93 12.47 10.92
CA ARG A 17 6.08 13.05 11.65
C ARG A 17 5.83 14.51 12.03
N GLY A 18 5.31 15.32 11.10
CA GLY A 18 4.90 16.71 11.32
C GLY A 18 3.72 16.87 12.29
N GLN A 19 2.89 15.83 12.46
CA GLN A 19 1.82 15.80 13.47
C GLN A 19 2.23 15.14 14.79
N GLY A 20 3.50 14.74 14.95
CA GLY A 20 4.00 14.11 16.18
C GLY A 20 3.41 12.72 16.46
N ILE A 21 2.83 12.07 15.45
CA ILE A 21 2.28 10.71 15.55
C ILE A 21 3.40 9.73 15.20
N PRO A 22 3.89 8.91 16.15
CA PRO A 22 4.91 7.92 15.86
C PRO A 22 4.36 6.87 14.87
N ALA A 23 4.91 6.84 13.66
CA ALA A 23 4.57 5.86 12.64
C ALA A 23 5.83 5.15 12.15
N THR A 24 5.79 3.81 12.09
CA THR A 24 6.79 3.04 11.35
C THR A 24 6.27 2.87 9.93
N VAL A 25 6.74 3.75 9.03
CA VAL A 25 6.54 3.60 7.59
C VAL A 25 7.49 2.54 7.05
N ARG A 26 7.08 1.82 6.00
CA ARG A 26 7.91 0.78 5.37
C ARG A 26 7.90 0.91 3.86
N SER A 27 9.04 0.61 3.25
CA SER A 27 9.15 0.44 1.79
C SER A 27 8.34 -0.76 1.32
N ARG A 28 8.07 -0.84 0.01
CA ARG A 28 7.42 -2.01 -0.59
C ARG A 28 8.08 -3.33 -0.20
N SER A 29 9.41 -3.40 -0.31
CA SER A 29 10.18 -4.62 -0.04
C SER A 29 10.08 -5.07 1.42
N GLU A 30 9.87 -4.15 2.36
CA GLU A 30 9.66 -4.47 3.76
C GLU A 30 8.22 -4.93 4.02
N VAL A 31 7.25 -4.38 3.28
CA VAL A 31 5.85 -4.85 3.33
C VAL A 31 5.73 -6.25 2.75
N GLU A 32 6.42 -6.55 1.64
CA GLU A 32 6.42 -7.87 1.01
C GLU A 32 6.86 -8.99 1.98
N ARG A 33 7.80 -8.70 2.88
CA ARG A 33 8.29 -9.67 3.89
C ARG A 33 7.21 -10.13 4.88
N PHE A 34 6.14 -9.37 5.10
CA PHE A 34 5.02 -9.84 5.94
C PHE A 34 4.29 -11.05 5.33
N PHE A 35 4.52 -11.31 4.05
CA PHE A 35 3.89 -12.37 3.30
C PHE A 35 4.86 -13.47 2.88
N ASP A 36 6.10 -13.47 3.41
CA ASP A 36 7.07 -14.53 3.15
C ASP A 36 6.47 -15.91 3.51
N GLY A 37 6.47 -16.83 2.54
CA GLY A 37 5.88 -18.16 2.68
C GLY A 37 4.36 -18.24 2.52
N LEU A 38 3.69 -17.14 2.15
CA LEU A 38 2.27 -17.12 1.82
C LEU A 38 2.04 -16.97 0.32
N ASP A 39 0.87 -17.42 -0.15
CA ASP A 39 0.43 -17.21 -1.53
C ASP A 39 -0.27 -15.84 -1.66
N LEU A 40 0.42 -14.87 -2.27
CA LEU A 40 -0.10 -13.53 -2.52
C LEU A 40 -0.98 -13.52 -3.77
N VAL A 41 -2.13 -12.87 -3.65
CA VAL A 41 -3.05 -12.67 -4.76
C VAL A 41 -2.55 -11.53 -5.64
N GLU A 42 -2.47 -11.75 -6.96
CA GLU A 42 -2.14 -10.71 -7.94
C GLU A 42 -3.07 -9.49 -7.83
N PRO A 43 -2.57 -8.25 -7.91
CA PRO A 43 -1.21 -7.85 -8.33
C PRO A 43 -0.16 -7.83 -7.20
N TRP A 44 -0.29 -8.67 -6.19
CA TRP A 44 0.60 -8.76 -5.02
C TRP A 44 0.53 -7.48 -4.17
N VAL A 45 1.67 -6.99 -3.68
CA VAL A 45 1.77 -5.68 -3.00
C VAL A 45 1.71 -4.57 -4.04
N GLN A 46 0.69 -3.73 -3.97
CA GLN A 46 0.45 -2.63 -4.91
C GLN A 46 -0.13 -1.42 -4.19
N SER A 47 0.08 -0.21 -4.71
CA SER A 47 -0.59 0.98 -4.20
C SER A 47 -2.11 0.78 -4.26
N VAL A 48 -2.81 1.10 -3.18
CA VAL A 48 -4.22 0.68 -3.00
C VAL A 48 -5.14 1.18 -4.13
N HIS A 49 -4.89 2.37 -4.66
CA HIS A 49 -5.66 2.94 -5.78
C HIS A 49 -5.45 2.23 -7.12
N ARG A 50 -4.40 1.40 -7.25
CA ARG A 50 -4.12 0.57 -8.43
C ARG A 50 -4.50 -0.89 -8.25
N TRP A 51 -5.01 -1.27 -7.07
CA TRP A 51 -5.35 -2.65 -6.78
C TRP A 51 -6.71 -2.99 -7.40
N ARG A 52 -6.70 -3.59 -8.59
CA ARG A 52 -7.89 -4.00 -9.36
C ARG A 52 -9.01 -2.92 -9.34
N PRO A 53 -8.71 -1.70 -9.84
CA PRO A 53 -9.69 -0.61 -9.84
C PRO A 53 -10.94 -1.03 -10.62
N ASP A 54 -12.09 -0.53 -10.19
CA ASP A 54 -13.34 -0.73 -10.90
C ASP A 54 -13.52 0.32 -12.02
N ASP A 55 -14.50 0.09 -12.90
CA ASP A 55 -14.81 0.99 -14.01
C ASP A 55 -15.24 2.40 -13.54
N THR A 56 -15.62 2.56 -12.26
CA THR A 56 -16.00 3.86 -11.68
C THR A 56 -14.81 4.68 -11.20
N SER A 57 -13.62 4.07 -11.14
CA SER A 57 -12.38 4.72 -10.68
C SER A 57 -11.89 5.80 -11.65
N GLY A 58 -12.40 5.83 -12.89
CA GLY A 58 -12.19 6.89 -13.87
C GLY A 58 -10.74 7.06 -14.34
N PRO A 59 -10.51 7.79 -15.45
CA PRO A 59 -9.15 8.14 -15.90
C PRO A 59 -8.48 9.17 -14.97
N ASP A 60 -9.26 9.90 -14.18
CA ASP A 60 -8.82 10.95 -13.26
C ASP A 60 -8.67 10.45 -11.80
N GLY A 61 -8.44 9.14 -11.61
CA GLY A 61 -8.14 8.57 -10.29
C GLY A 61 -6.88 9.16 -9.66
N PRO A 62 -6.63 8.94 -8.35
CA PRO A 62 -5.49 9.51 -7.66
C PRO A 62 -4.16 9.19 -8.35
N ALA A 63 -3.26 10.16 -8.42
CA ALA A 63 -1.88 9.92 -8.82
C ALA A 63 -1.12 9.18 -7.69
N ASP A 64 -0.01 8.51 -8.03
CA ASP A 64 0.81 7.81 -7.04
C ASP A 64 1.20 8.73 -5.87
N ALA A 65 1.63 9.96 -6.16
CA ALA A 65 2.07 10.92 -5.16
C ALA A 65 0.97 11.33 -4.15
N GLU A 66 -0.30 11.08 -4.46
CA GLU A 66 -1.45 11.37 -3.61
C GLU A 66 -1.83 10.18 -2.71
N VAL A 67 -1.21 9.00 -2.92
CA VAL A 67 -1.53 7.76 -2.21
C VAL A 67 -0.28 7.16 -1.58
N ASN A 68 -0.17 7.25 -0.26
CA ASN A 68 0.97 6.77 0.51
C ASN A 68 0.78 5.38 1.13
N VAL A 69 -0.08 4.53 0.57
CA VAL A 69 -0.45 3.23 1.17
C VAL A 69 -0.33 2.09 0.17
N TYR A 70 0.37 1.03 0.56
CA TYR A 70 0.33 -0.28 -0.10
C TYR A 70 -0.81 -1.13 0.45
N GLY A 71 -1.40 -1.96 -0.40
CA GLY A 71 -2.34 -3.02 -0.05
C GLY A 71 -1.89 -4.37 -0.63
N ALA A 72 -2.19 -5.44 0.11
CA ALA A 72 -2.00 -6.81 -0.35
C ALA A 72 -2.95 -7.80 0.32
N LEU A 73 -3.25 -8.88 -0.40
CA LEU A 73 -4.12 -9.96 0.01
C LEU A 73 -3.41 -11.31 -0.14
N THR A 74 -3.68 -12.20 0.80
CA THR A 74 -3.32 -13.62 0.71
C THR A 74 -4.53 -14.50 0.97
N ARG A 75 -4.47 -15.75 0.48
CA ARG A 75 -5.42 -16.78 0.91
C ARG A 75 -5.05 -17.25 2.32
N VAL A 76 -6.03 -17.33 3.23
CA VAL A 76 -5.83 -18.02 4.51
C VAL A 76 -6.12 -19.50 4.26
N PRO A 77 -5.27 -20.43 4.72
CA PRO A 77 -5.57 -21.86 4.69
C PRO A 77 -6.87 -22.19 5.44
#